data_AF-A0A438HGV3-F1
#
_entry.id   AF-A0A438HGV3-F1
#
_cell.length_a   1.000
_cell.length_b   1.000
_cell.length_c   1.000
_cell.angle_alpha   90.00
_cell.angle_beta   90.00
_cell.angle_gamma   90.00
#
_symmetry.space_group_name_H-M   'P 1'
#
loop_
_entity.id
_entity.type
_entity.pdbx_description
1 polymer ?
#
loop_
_entity_poly.entity_id
_entity_poly.type
_entity_poly.pdbx_seq_one_letter_code
_entity_poly.pdbx_strand_id
1 'polypeptide(L)'
;MKDMGDMTYVIGIKIHRDRFRGLLGLSQETYINKVLERFWMKDCSPSIVPIVKGDRFNLDQCPKNDLEREQMKNIPYASVVGSLMYA
;
A
#
# COMPACT_ATOMS: atom_id res chain seq x y z
N MET A 1 6.07 -10.86 -36.37
CA MET A 1 5.79 -10.20 -35.08
C MET A 1 5.56 -8.72 -35.36
N LYS A 2 4.51 -8.12 -34.79
CA LYS A 2 4.15 -6.71 -34.99
C LYS A 2 4.64 -5.91 -33.78
N ASP A 3 5.38 -4.85 -34.02
CA ASP A 3 5.79 -3.91 -32.98
C ASP A 3 4.55 -3.10 -32.53
N MET A 4 4.28 -3.07 -31.23
CA MET A 4 3.18 -2.31 -30.61
C MET A 4 3.67 -1.01 -29.98
N GLY A 5 4.93 -0.63 -30.19
CA GLY A 5 5.55 0.53 -29.57
C GLY A 5 6.01 0.23 -28.15
N ASP A 6 6.29 1.31 -27.40
CA ASP A 6 6.84 1.19 -26.05
C ASP A 6 5.82 0.61 -25.06
N MET A 7 6.24 -0.45 -24.37
CA MET A 7 5.46 -1.08 -23.32
C MET A 7 5.43 -0.20 -22.06
N THR A 8 4.24 0.22 -21.66
CA THR A 8 4.02 1.11 -20.50
C THR A 8 3.57 0.38 -19.24
N TYR A 9 3.04 -0.85 -19.37
CA TYR A 9 2.61 -1.70 -18.26
C TYR A 9 2.89 -3.18 -18.51
N VAL A 10 3.25 -3.90 -17.45
CA VAL A 10 3.34 -5.38 -17.39
C VAL A 10 2.67 -5.84 -16.11
N ILE A 11 1.65 -6.69 -16.22
CA ILE A 11 0.94 -7.28 -15.07
C ILE A 11 0.52 -6.21 -14.04
N GLY A 12 0.09 -5.03 -14.52
CA GLY A 12 -0.32 -3.91 -13.66
C GLY A 12 0.81 -3.08 -13.05
N ILE A 13 2.08 -3.45 -13.26
CA ILE A 13 3.26 -2.67 -12.90
C ILE A 13 3.55 -1.68 -14.03
N LYS A 14 3.66 -0.40 -13.69
CA LYS A 14 3.99 0.66 -14.64
C LYS A 14 5.48 0.64 -14.96
N ILE A 15 5.81 0.70 -16.23
CA ILE A 15 7.19 0.73 -16.71
C ILE A 15 7.56 2.17 -17.08
N HIS A 16 8.66 2.66 -16.52
CA HIS A 16 9.30 3.91 -16.88
C HIS A 16 10.61 3.57 -17.58
N ARG A 17 10.77 3.96 -18.84
CA ARG A 17 11.98 3.65 -19.60
C ARG A 17 12.60 4.92 -20.14
N ASP A 18 13.84 5.19 -19.76
CA ASP A 18 14.67 6.23 -20.33
C ASP A 18 15.78 5.57 -21.14
N ARG A 19 15.60 5.50 -22.46
CA ARG A 19 16.56 4.84 -23.36
C ARG A 19 17.84 5.65 -23.54
N PHE A 20 17.78 6.97 -23.41
CA PHE A 20 18.95 7.85 -23.54
C PHE A 20 19.92 7.65 -22.38
N ARG A 21 19.38 7.53 -21.16
CA ARG A 21 20.16 7.24 -19.95
C ARG A 21 20.32 5.75 -19.67
N GLY A 22 19.67 4.88 -20.45
CA GLY A 22 19.67 3.43 -20.24
C GLY A 22 18.98 2.98 -18.95
N LEU A 23 18.02 3.75 -18.44
CA LEU A 23 17.31 3.46 -17.19
C LEU A 23 15.96 2.76 -17.45
N LEU A 24 15.66 1.78 -16.60
CA LEU A 24 14.37 1.11 -16.53
C LEU A 24 13.89 1.15 -15.07
N GLY A 25 12.80 1.87 -14.84
CA GLY A 25 12.10 1.95 -13.56
C GLY A 25 10.78 1.19 -13.63
N LEU A 26 10.39 0.61 -12.50
CA LEU A 26 9.10 -0.03 -12.29
C LEU A 26 8.36 0.73 -11.18
N SER A 27 7.06 0.97 -11.37
CA SER A 27 6.23 1.64 -10.39
C SER A 27 4.97 0.82 -10.08
N GLN A 28 4.76 0.57 -8.79
CA GLN A 28 3.55 -0.05 -8.23
C GLN A 28 2.56 0.97 -7.66
N GLU A 29 2.73 2.25 -7.95
CA GLU A 29 1.87 3.35 -7.45
C GLU A 29 0.37 3.04 -7.65
N THR A 30 0.00 2.55 -8.84
CA THR A 30 -1.40 2.19 -9.14
C THR A 30 -1.92 1.06 -8.26
N TYR A 31 -1.07 0.07 -7.92
CA TYR A 31 -1.45 -1.02 -7.02
C TYR A 31 -1.65 -0.50 -5.59
N ILE A 32 -0.69 0.27 -5.09
CA ILE A 32 -0.74 0.87 -3.75
C ILE A 32 -2.00 1.73 -3.59
N ASN A 33 -2.30 2.61 -4.56
CA ASN A 33 -3.49 3.45 -4.51
C ASN A 33 -4.79 2.63 -4.45
N LYS A 34 -4.88 1.52 -5.22
CA LYS A 34 -6.04 0.62 -5.16
C LYS A 34 -6.17 -0.06 -3.81
N VAL A 35 -5.06 -0.47 -3.19
CA VAL A 35 -5.05 -1.06 -1.85
C VAL A 35 -5.53 -0.05 -0.81
N LEU A 36 -5.03 1.18 -0.85
CA LEU A 36 -5.45 2.23 0.09
C LEU A 36 -6.93 2.58 -0.07
N GLU A 37 -7.45 2.71 -1.30
CA GLU A 37 -8.87 2.94 -1.55
C GLU A 37 -9.75 1.78 -1.05
N ARG A 38 -9.33 0.54 -1.28
CA ARG A 38 -10.07 -0.66 -0.83
C ARG A 38 -10.25 -0.70 0.69
N PHE A 39 -9.27 -0.19 1.43
CA PHE A 39 -9.26 -0.21 2.89
C PHE A 39 -9.60 1.14 3.52
N TRP A 40 -10.16 2.08 2.75
CA TRP A 40 -10.59 3.40 3.23
C TRP A 40 -9.45 4.23 3.86
N MET A 41 -8.23 4.04 3.35
CA MET A 41 -7.00 4.70 3.83
C MET A 41 -6.39 5.64 2.78
N LYS A 42 -7.18 6.11 1.82
CA LYS A 42 -6.70 7.04 0.77
C LYS A 42 -6.07 8.30 1.35
N ASP A 43 -6.67 8.83 2.41
CA ASP A 43 -6.26 10.08 3.07
C ASP A 43 -5.48 9.82 4.37
N CYS A 44 -4.85 8.64 4.51
CA CYS A 44 -4.05 8.34 5.69
C CYS A 44 -2.80 9.23 5.75
N SER A 45 -2.34 9.54 6.96
CA SER A 45 -1.07 10.24 7.14
C SER A 45 0.10 9.36 6.73
N PRO A 46 1.07 9.88 5.95
CA PRO A 46 2.23 9.11 5.55
C PRO A 46 3.12 8.80 6.76
N SER A 47 3.62 7.58 6.83
CA SER A 47 4.66 7.17 7.79
C SER A 47 5.69 6.30 7.07
N ILE A 48 6.95 6.38 7.48
CA ILE A 48 8.05 5.57 6.94
C ILE A 48 7.86 4.09 7.30
N VAL A 49 7.34 3.83 8.50
CA VAL A 49 7.07 2.49 9.01
C VAL A 49 5.81 2.52 9.87
N PRO A 50 4.89 1.56 9.71
CA PRO A 50 3.68 1.49 10.53
C PRO A 50 3.98 1.11 11.98
N ILE A 51 5.02 0.30 12.20
CA ILE A 51 5.50 -0.16 13.51
C ILE A 51 7.03 -0.18 13.47
N VAL A 52 7.67 0.37 14.51
CA VAL A 52 9.12 0.43 14.64
C VAL A 52 9.59 -0.61 15.66
N LYS A 53 10.81 -1.14 15.47
CA LYS A 53 11.44 -1.99 16.47
C LYS A 53 11.57 -1.23 17.80
N GLY A 54 10.95 -1.77 18.85
CA GLY A 54 10.95 -1.16 20.17
C GLY A 54 9.61 -0.56 20.58
N ASP A 55 8.65 -0.45 19.65
CA ASP A 55 7.27 -0.10 19.99
C ASP A 55 6.70 -1.10 20.99
N ARG A 56 6.24 -0.60 22.13
CA ARG A 56 5.61 -1.39 23.18
C ARG A 56 4.12 -1.10 23.19
N PHE A 57 3.35 -2.02 22.64
CA PHE A 57 1.90 -1.98 22.71
C PHE A 57 1.42 -2.54 24.05
N ASN A 58 0.34 -1.97 24.58
CA ASN A 58 -0.26 -2.44 25.83
C ASN A 58 -1.79 -2.51 25.71
N LEU A 59 -2.43 -3.07 26.74
CA LEU A 59 -3.88 -3.26 26.77
C LEU A 59 -4.67 -1.94 26.81
N ASP A 60 -4.05 -0.82 27.18
CA ASP A 60 -4.73 0.48 27.17
C ASP A 60 -5.03 0.98 25.75
N GLN A 61 -4.32 0.46 24.74
CA GLN A 61 -4.56 0.75 23.33
C GLN A 61 -5.61 -0.19 22.71
N CYS A 62 -6.09 -1.19 23.44
CA CYS A 62 -7.18 -2.04 22.98
C CYS A 62 -8.53 -1.32 23.13
N PRO A 63 -9.51 -1.61 22.25
CA PRO A 63 -10.87 -1.12 22.38
C PRO A 63 -11.47 -1.48 23.75
N LYS A 64 -11.93 -0.47 24.49
CA LYS A 64 -12.43 -0.60 25.87
C LYS A 64 -13.94 -0.82 25.94
N ASN A 65 -14.70 -0.30 24.96
CA ASN A 65 -16.16 -0.39 24.92
C ASN A 65 -16.67 -0.98 23.59
N ASP A 66 -17.96 -1.30 23.55
CA ASP A 66 -18.59 -1.92 22.37
C ASP A 66 -18.59 -1.01 21.14
N LEU A 67 -18.70 0.32 21.33
CA LEU A 67 -18.65 1.29 20.25
C LEU A 67 -17.29 1.27 19.54
N GLU A 68 -16.19 1.31 20.30
CA GLU A 68 -14.83 1.22 19.77
C GLU A 68 -14.58 -0.13 19.10
N ARG A 69 -15.13 -1.22 19.64
CA ARG A 69 -15.03 -2.56 19.03
C ARG A 69 -15.75 -2.62 17.68
N GLU A 70 -16.95 -2.06 17.59
CA GLU A 70 -17.70 -1.98 16.33
C GLU A 70 -17.00 -1.08 15.30
N GLN A 71 -16.41 0.03 15.74
CA GLN A 71 -15.61 0.88 14.85
C GLN A 71 -14.39 0.10 14.30
N MET A 72 -13.64 -0.58 15.16
CA MET A 72 -12.43 -1.31 14.77
C MET A 72 -12.71 -2.52 13.88
N LYS A 73 -13.90 -3.15 13.97
CA LYS A 73 -14.32 -4.21 13.02
C LYS A 73 -14.29 -3.74 11.57
N ASN A 74 -14.52 -2.46 11.33
CA ASN A 74 -14.55 -1.86 10.00
C ASN A 74 -13.18 -1.32 9.55
N ILE A 75 -12.14 -1.43 10.38
CA ILE A 75 -10.78 -0.96 10.08
C ILE A 75 -9.86 -2.18 9.94
N PRO A 76 -9.73 -2.77 8.74
CA PRO A 76 -8.91 -3.96 8.50
C PRO A 76 -7.41 -3.62 8.39
N TYR A 77 -6.83 -3.05 9.45
CA TYR A 77 -5.44 -2.56 9.46
C TYR A 77 -4.41 -3.66 9.12
N ALA A 78 -4.57 -4.87 9.66
CA ALA A 78 -3.70 -5.99 9.33
C ALA A 78 -3.74 -6.35 7.82
N SER A 79 -4.92 -6.24 7.20
CA SER A 79 -5.11 -6.58 5.78
C SER A 79 -4.45 -5.57 4.84
N VAL A 80 -4.52 -4.28 5.14
CA VAL A 80 -3.84 -3.24 4.34
C VAL A 80 -2.33 -3.37 4.47
N VAL A 81 -1.80 -3.54 5.69
CA VAL A 81 -0.35 -3.72 5.90
C VAL A 81 0.13 -4.99 5.20
N GLY A 82 -0.58 -6.10 5.34
CA GLY A 82 -0.24 -7.35 4.66
C GLY A 82 -0.27 -7.25 3.13
N SER A 83 -1.18 -6.45 2.57
CA SER A 83 -1.23 -6.19 1.12
C SER A 83 -0.04 -5.34 0.66
N LEU A 84 0.33 -4.32 1.42
CA LEU A 84 1.44 -3.42 1.11
C LEU A 84 2.82 -4.04 1.31
N MET A 85 2.96 -5.06 2.17
CA MET A 85 4.23 -5.78 2.35
C MET A 85 4.74 -6.47 1.08
N TYR A 86 3.87 -6.70 0.09
CA TYR A 86 4.20 -7.35 -1.19
C TYR A 86 4.02 -6.43 -2.40
N ALA A 87 3.88 -5.12 -2.18
CA ALA A 87 3.91 -4.07 -3.21
C ALA A 87 5.35 -3.68 -3.61
#